data_AF-A0AAD9JTH3-F1
#
_entry.id   AF-A0AAD9JTH3-F1
#
_cell.length_a   1.000
_cell.length_b   1.000
_cell.length_c   1.000
_cell.angle_alpha   90.00
_cell.angle_beta   90.00
_cell.angle_gamma   90.00
#
_symmetry.space_group_name_H-M   'P 1'
#
loop_
_entity.id
_entity.type
_entity.pdbx_description
1 polymer ?
#
loop_
_entity_poly.entity_id
_entity_poly.type
_entity_poly.pdbx_seq_one_letter_code
_entity_poly.pdbx_strand_id
1 'polypeptide(L)'
;FDLLKVDNHLQTSSLLNEFLANSFLPCISKLTRITDHPQTLIDNIYTNNIQQETVIKSGILLEDISDRLPIVCSVSTQRHHQEKLKMKTIE
;
A
#
# COMPACT_ATOMS: atom_id res chain seq x y z
N PHE A 1 -3.44 0.92 -18.78
CA PHE A 1 -2.43 0.88 -17.72
C PHE A 1 -2.84 -0.22 -16.77
N ASP A 2 -1.97 -1.19 -16.48
CA ASP A 2 -2.27 -2.35 -15.64
C ASP A 2 -0.99 -2.71 -14.88
N LEU A 3 -1.03 -2.61 -13.55
CA LEU A 3 0.13 -2.88 -12.71
C LEU A 3 0.47 -4.37 -12.59
N LEU A 4 -0.40 -5.28 -13.04
CA LEU A 4 -0.07 -6.70 -13.09
C LEU A 4 0.83 -7.07 -14.28
N LYS A 5 0.95 -6.19 -15.27
CA LYS A 5 1.72 -6.45 -16.50
C LYS A 5 3.17 -6.00 -16.40
N VAL A 6 3.79 -6.07 -15.22
CA VAL A 6 5.19 -5.66 -14.98
C VAL A 6 6.14 -6.33 -15.98
N ASP A 7 5.93 -7.61 -16.26
CA ASP A 7 6.85 -8.38 -17.13
C ASP A 7 6.69 -8.05 -18.63
N ASN A 8 5.54 -7.50 -19.03
CA ASN A 8 5.15 -7.38 -20.44
C ASN A 8 4.84 -5.94 -20.86
N HIS A 9 4.94 -4.97 -19.96
CA HIS A 9 4.64 -3.57 -20.23
C HIS A 9 5.72 -2.66 -19.65
N LEU A 10 6.55 -2.09 -20.53
CA LEU A 10 7.73 -1.30 -20.18
C LEU A 10 7.41 -0.17 -19.20
N GLN A 11 6.35 0.60 -19.45
CA GLN A 11 5.99 1.72 -18.59
C GLN A 11 5.55 1.27 -17.19
N THR A 12 4.91 0.10 -17.07
CA THR A 12 4.55 -0.47 -15.77
C THR A 12 5.82 -0.87 -15.00
N SER A 13 6.76 -1.54 -15.68
CA SER A 13 8.06 -1.91 -15.11
C SER A 13 8.88 -0.69 -14.67
N SER A 14 8.99 0.33 -15.54
CA SER A 14 9.71 1.57 -15.22
C SER A 14 9.11 2.29 -14.01
N LEU A 15 7.77 2.37 -13.92
CA LEU A 15 7.12 2.97 -12.75
C LEU A 15 7.43 2.20 -11.47
N LEU A 16 7.32 0.87 -11.50
CA LEU A 16 7.63 0.03 -10.34
C LEU A 16 9.09 0.20 -9.92
N ASN A 17 10.02 0.20 -10.87
CA ASN A 17 11.45 0.39 -10.62
C ASN A 17 11.73 1.75 -9.97
N GLU A 18 11.08 2.82 -10.44
CA GLU A 18 11.24 4.15 -9.85
C GLU A 18 10.74 4.20 -8.39
N PHE A 19 9.59 3.60 -8.11
CA PHE A 19 9.08 3.51 -6.73
C PHE A 19 10.01 2.70 -5.84
N LEU A 20 10.45 1.52 -6.29
CA LEU A 20 11.35 0.67 -5.51
C LEU A 20 12.71 1.34 -5.27
N ALA A 21 13.25 2.04 -6.27
CA ALA A 21 14.50 2.81 -6.14
C ALA A 21 14.40 3.91 -5.06
N ASN A 22 13.19 4.45 -4.86
CA ASN A 22 12.90 5.46 -3.84
C ASN A 22 12.30 4.85 -2.55
N SER A 23 12.47 3.54 -2.32
CA SER A 23 11.98 2.81 -1.14
C SER A 23 10.47 2.85 -0.94
N PHE A 24 9.69 3.10 -1.99
CA PHE A 24 8.23 3.02 -1.96
C PHE A 24 7.77 1.59 -2.22
N LEU A 25 7.07 1.02 -1.26
CA LEU A 25 6.46 -0.31 -1.36
C LEU A 25 4.96 -0.21 -1.65
N PRO A 26 4.40 -1.08 -2.50
CA PRO A 26 2.97 -1.12 -2.76
C PRO A 26 2.21 -1.63 -1.52
N CYS A 27 1.13 -0.94 -1.17
CA CYS A 27 0.22 -1.33 -0.10
C CYS A 27 -0.91 -2.25 -0.61
N ILE A 28 -1.26 -2.20 -1.89
CA ILE A 28 -2.31 -3.02 -2.50
C ILE A 28 -1.68 -3.89 -3.59
N SER A 29 -1.99 -5.18 -3.58
CA SER A 29 -1.52 -6.17 -4.58
C SER A 29 -2.66 -6.94 -5.24
N LYS A 30 -3.91 -6.62 -4.88
CA LYS A 30 -5.12 -7.29 -5.37
C LYS A 30 -5.88 -6.38 -6.32
N LEU A 31 -6.59 -7.01 -7.24
CA LEU A 31 -7.40 -6.39 -8.28
C LEU A 31 -8.48 -5.48 -7.70
N THR A 32 -8.62 -4.27 -8.25
CA THR A 32 -9.51 -3.20 -7.74
C THR A 32 -10.73 -2.98 -8.63
N ARG A 33 -11.00 -3.90 -9.54
CA ARG A 33 -12.11 -3.81 -10.51
C ARG A 33 -12.87 -5.12 -10.56
N ILE A 34 -14.20 -5.05 -10.45
CA ILE A 34 -15.11 -6.20 -10.64
C ILE A 34 -15.87 -5.98 -11.94
N THR A 35 -15.52 -6.71 -12.99
CA THR A 35 -16.18 -6.65 -14.31
C THR A 35 -16.11 -8.02 -15.00
N ASP A 36 -16.94 -8.24 -16.03
CA ASP A 36 -16.94 -9.44 -16.89
C ASP A 36 -15.70 -9.57 -17.82
N HIS A 37 -14.75 -8.67 -17.67
CA HIS A 37 -13.52 -8.55 -18.46
C HIS A 37 -12.29 -8.79 -17.58
N PRO A 38 -11.08 -8.96 -18.17
CA PRO A 38 -9.86 -9.18 -17.40
C PRO A 38 -9.71 -8.11 -16.32
N GLN A 39 -9.69 -8.56 -15.07
CA GLN A 39 -9.51 -7.69 -13.92
C GLN A 39 -8.13 -7.02 -14.04
N THR A 40 -8.08 -5.70 -13.81
CA THR A 40 -6.84 -4.91 -13.89
C THR A 40 -6.56 -4.27 -12.53
N LEU A 41 -5.28 -4.18 -12.15
CA LEU A 41 -4.86 -3.43 -10.97
C LEU A 41 -4.43 -2.03 -11.40
N ILE A 42 -5.31 -1.06 -11.25
CA ILE A 42 -5.05 0.33 -11.69
C ILE A 42 -4.97 1.31 -10.53
N ASP A 43 -5.61 1.00 -9.41
CA ASP A 43 -5.63 1.84 -8.22
C ASP A 43 -4.56 1.34 -7.25
N ASN A 44 -3.67 2.22 -6.81
CA ASN A 44 -2.50 1.83 -6.03
C ASN A 44 -2.20 2.85 -4.95
N ILE A 45 -1.69 2.37 -3.82
CA ILE A 45 -1.15 3.17 -2.73
C ILE A 45 0.28 2.69 -2.51
N TYR A 46 1.23 3.62 -2.46
CA TYR A 46 2.63 3.36 -2.17
C TYR A 46 3.05 4.10 -0.90
N THR A 47 3.97 3.50 -0.14
CA THR A 47 4.51 4.10 1.09
C THR A 47 6.00 3.81 1.21
N ASN A 48 6.75 4.80 1.66
CA ASN A 48 8.15 4.65 2.08
C ASN A 48 8.30 4.64 3.61
N ASN A 49 7.19 4.71 4.35
CA ASN A 49 7.20 4.65 5.81
C ASN A 49 7.18 3.19 6.29
N ILE A 50 8.37 2.60 6.35
CA ILE A 50 8.62 1.23 6.84
C ILE A 50 9.17 1.21 8.27
N GLN A 51 8.96 2.30 9.02
CA GLN A 51 9.41 2.40 10.41
C GLN A 51 8.75 1.33 11.28
N GLN A 52 9.49 0.77 12.23
CA GLN A 52 9.00 -0.29 13.09
C GLN A 52 7.82 0.15 13.96
N GLU A 53 7.75 1.44 14.32
CA GLU A 53 6.63 2.02 15.06
C GLU A 53 5.41 2.34 14.18
N THR A 54 5.51 2.23 12.86
CA THR A 54 4.42 2.48 11.92
C THR A 54 3.73 1.17 11.56
N VAL A 55 2.43 1.10 11.83
CA VAL A 55 1.57 0.01 11.39
C VAL A 55 0.75 0.50 10.20
N ILE A 56 0.93 -0.17 9.06
CA ILE A 56 0.19 0.07 7.83
C ILE A 56 -0.78 -1.08 7.59
N LYS A 57 -2.06 -0.76 7.44
CA LYS A 57 -3.11 -1.72 7.08
C LYS A 57 -3.81 -1.23 5.82
N SER A 58 -3.83 -2.05 4.79
CA SER A 58 -4.45 -1.73 3.52
C SER A 58 -5.51 -2.76 3.16
N GLY A 59 -6.48 -2.35 2.35
CA GLY A 59 -7.57 -3.22 1.94
C GLY A 59 -8.34 -2.67 0.76
N ILE A 60 -9.18 -3.54 0.21
CA ILE A 60 -10.14 -3.22 -0.85
C ILE A 60 -11.52 -3.32 -0.22
N LEU A 61 -12.31 -2.26 -0.30
CA LEU A 61 -13.69 -2.27 0.15
C LEU A 61 -14.57 -2.87 -0.94
N LEU A 62 -15.31 -3.92 -0.59
CA LEU A 62 -16.24 -4.59 -1.48
C LEU A 62 -17.60 -3.88 -1.44
N GLU A 63 -17.62 -2.63 -1.91
CA GLU A 63 -18.83 -1.81 -1.98
C GLU A 63 -19.24 -1.61 -3.44
N ASP A 64 -20.52 -1.83 -3.73
CA ASP A 64 -21.08 -1.71 -5.08
C ASP A 64 -21.54 -0.27 -5.36
N ILE A 65 -20.57 0.64 -5.31
CA ILE A 65 -20.80 2.07 -5.62
C ILE A 65 -20.32 2.44 -7.03
N SER A 66 -19.44 1.63 -7.62
CA SER A 66 -18.93 1.76 -8.99
C SER A 66 -18.18 0.50 -9.44
N ASP A 67 -17.87 0.39 -10.74
CA ASP A 67 -17.03 -0.68 -11.30
C ASP A 67 -15.62 -0.76 -10.70
N ARG A 68 -15.17 0.30 -10.00
CA ARG A 68 -13.92 0.34 -9.26
C ARG A 68 -14.18 0.23 -7.77
N LEU A 69 -13.51 -0.71 -7.14
CA LEU A 69 -13.56 -0.93 -5.71
C LEU A 69 -12.69 0.13 -5.01
N PRO A 70 -13.21 0.80 -3.97
CA PRO A 70 -12.41 1.70 -3.17
C PRO A 70 -11.23 0.97 -2.51
N ILE A 71 -10.05 1.58 -2.58
CA ILE A 71 -8.88 1.12 -1.83
C ILE A 71 -8.67 2.00 -0.61
N VAL A 72 -8.36 1.37 0.52
CA VAL A 72 -8.11 2.05 1.80
C VAL A 72 -6.74 1.70 2.32
N CYS A 73 -6.10 2.67 2.98
CA CYS A 73 -4.86 2.50 3.71
C CYS A 73 -4.97 3.26 5.04
N SER A 74 -4.84 2.53 6.14
CA SER A 74 -4.76 3.07 7.49
C SER A 74 -3.31 3.05 7.93
N VAL A 75 -2.82 4.22 8.34
CA VAL A 75 -1.48 4.40 8.87
C VAL A 75 -1.62 4.82 10.33
N SER A 76 -0.96 4.10 11.22
CA SER A 76 -0.94 4.41 12.66
C SER A 76 0.48 4.34 13.18
N THR A 77 0.83 5.24 14.10
CA THR A 77 2.16 5.26 14.73
C THR A 77 2.01 4.92 16.21
N GLN A 78 2.73 3.90 16.67
CA GLN A 78 2.77 3.50 18.06
C GLN A 78 3.78 4.34 18.85
N ARG A 79 3.46 5.60 19.17
CA ARG A 79 4.37 6.47 19.94
C ARG A 79 4.43 6.21 21.46
N HIS A 80 3.75 5.20 22.01
CA HIS A 80 3.50 5.13 23.46
C HIS A 80 4.21 4.04 24.27
N HIS A 81 5.03 3.16 23.67
CA HIS A 81 5.75 2.14 24.46
C HIS A 81 7.17 2.56 24.88
N GLN A 82 7.89 3.33 24.06
CA GLN A 82 9.30 3.67 24.36
C GLN A 82 9.46 4.80 25.40
N GLU A 83 8.55 5.77 25.46
CA GLU A 83 8.64 6.85 26.47
C GLU A 83 8.40 6.31 27.89
N LYS A 84 7.47 5.37 28.07
CA LYS A 84 7.22 4.74 29.38
C LYS A 84 8.39 3.88 29.87
N LEU A 85 9.16 3.28 28.96
CA LEU A 85 10.35 2.50 29.31
C LEU A 85 11.53 3.40 29.67
N LYS A 86 11.72 4.53 28.98
CA LYS A 86 12.76 5.52 29.34
C LYS A 86 12.51 6.16 30.71
N MET A 87 11.25 6.41 31.07
CA MET A 87 10.90 6.99 32.37
C MET A 87 11.07 6.01 33.55
N LYS A 88 11.03 4.70 33.30
CA LYS A 88 11.22 3.65 34.34
C LYS A 88 12.69 3.34 34.66
N THR A 89 13.63 3.74 33.82
CA THR A 89 15.07 3.51 34.03
C THR A 89 15.74 4.65 34.81
N ILE A 90 15.00 5.72 35.12
CA ILE A 90 15.49 6.90 35.84
C ILE A 90 15.04 6.86 37.32
N GLU A 91 14.30 5.84 37.74
CA GLU A 91 13.97 5.52 39.15
C GLU A 91 14.77 4.31 39.62
#